data_AF-A0A959M4Q0-F1
#
_entry.id   AF-A0A959M4Q0-F1
#
_cell.length_a   1.000
_cell.length_b   1.000
_cell.length_c   1.000
_cell.angle_alpha   90.00
_cell.angle_beta   90.00
_cell.angle_gamma   90.00
#
_symmetry.space_group_name_H-M   'P 1'
#
loop_
_entity.id
_entity.type
_entity.pdbx_description
1 polymer ?
#
loop_
_entity_poly.entity_id
_entity_poly.type
_entity_poly.pdbx_seq_one_letter_code
_entity_poly.pdbx_strand_id
1 'polypeptide(L)'
;MKTFRTLFFLILVLPLSGNAQTISGVLDTLAMLMPSSVAMGSGTLQQELKIDDANPCRIHLRSIETDSKGRMHVEDFYFHAADIDKEAVKSQSSRKSSTVEVEMAGRQPLIEHYKDQIPQDYTRSISFLAKDSKNAGQIEYQLKKLQGLCEADFKANQNYESEELDPLLDWMVENTRDVVSINGSITQVMTRKALETGEGIVLTRTSTNAKGETLSEVFSVNAGDLDGAAASLEIKGRIIDILVPVIAKQRYVYVKGSAGSVAFNQDLRIQVNTIEDGRSYLNVLALMTPMARELMQTRIKSLGDKTNALSKLQAKQLRFEEQSGSTQVKLSGDCLASWKIERKPEKGSGQTETYKVFLQDLEKAELVVTASTVVVQLETIDRLRYVEVLENGERQSFTNRFSLPVSDIETGKIVQYLIEKALAGCRTETPKVPGDKPTELMAFLRSQSGKKEGSSGAVNQSFTSVEADKPCMLRITQVKEAGRGGGEMVYELDLSDINPESVRLDINGKTIAVDFDTRRKETLIKAIKDGEPQGFESGLRVWAKDLEQARVMAYTIQSMAVGCSE
;
A
#
# COMPACT_ATOMS: atom_id res chain seq x y z
N MET A 1 10.60 69.07 50.83
CA MET A 1 11.94 68.49 50.57
C MET A 1 11.84 66.99 50.46
N LYS A 2 12.00 66.43 49.25
CA LYS A 2 12.71 65.17 48.94
C LYS A 2 12.46 64.86 47.46
N THR A 3 13.49 65.14 46.68
CA THR A 3 13.62 64.89 45.25
C THR A 3 13.87 63.40 45.01
N PHE A 4 13.06 62.75 44.17
CA PHE A 4 13.31 61.40 43.67
C PHE A 4 14.07 61.52 42.34
N ARG A 5 15.34 61.08 42.33
CA ARG A 5 16.18 60.96 41.13
C ARG A 5 15.87 59.63 40.45
N THR A 6 15.34 59.68 39.23
CA THR A 6 15.20 58.52 38.34
C THR A 6 16.55 58.22 37.72
N LEU A 7 17.13 57.07 38.04
CA LEU A 7 18.39 56.57 37.50
C LEU A 7 18.09 55.80 36.20
N PHE A 8 18.49 56.36 35.05
CA PHE A 8 18.36 55.73 33.74
C PHE A 8 19.55 54.76 33.56
N PHE A 9 19.28 53.44 33.54
CA PHE A 9 20.29 52.41 33.28
C PHE A 9 20.41 52.23 31.75
N LEU A 10 21.49 52.78 31.17
CA LEU A 10 21.86 52.55 29.77
C LEU A 10 22.62 51.22 29.69
N ILE A 11 21.95 50.14 29.29
CA ILE A 11 22.60 48.85 28.99
C ILE A 11 23.21 48.98 27.59
N LEU A 12 24.53 49.18 27.55
CA LEU A 12 25.32 49.14 26.33
C LEU A 12 25.53 47.67 25.94
N VAL A 13 24.70 47.16 25.03
CA VAL A 13 24.93 45.85 24.39
C VAL A 13 26.05 46.03 23.38
N LEU A 14 27.28 45.65 23.77
CA LEU A 14 28.39 45.51 22.83
C LEU A 14 28.10 44.29 21.93
N PRO A 15 28.06 44.45 20.60
CA PRO A 15 28.08 43.30 19.72
C PRO A 15 29.46 42.64 19.85
N LEU A 16 29.51 41.46 20.46
CA LEU A 16 30.63 40.53 20.27
C LEU A 16 30.62 40.13 18.80
N SER A 17 31.36 40.86 17.96
CA SER A 17 31.71 40.44 16.61
C SER A 17 32.70 39.27 16.70
N GLY A 18 32.21 38.11 17.13
CA GLY A 18 32.89 36.86 16.81
C GLY A 18 32.91 36.74 15.29
N ASN A 19 34.10 36.75 14.68
CA ASN A 19 34.26 36.53 13.25
C ASN A 19 33.61 35.19 12.89
N ALA A 20 32.39 35.23 12.37
CA ALA A 20 31.78 34.07 11.72
C ALA A 20 32.67 33.74 10.51
N GLN A 21 33.45 32.66 10.62
CA GLN A 21 34.25 32.19 9.49
C GLN A 21 33.30 31.73 8.39
N THR A 22 33.49 32.27 7.19
CA THR A 22 32.76 31.91 5.98
C THR A 22 33.28 30.60 5.39
N ILE A 23 32.50 29.95 4.53
CA ILE A 23 32.90 28.74 3.78
C ILE A 23 34.24 28.97 3.05
N SER A 24 34.36 30.09 2.34
CA SER A 24 35.61 30.49 1.66
C SER A 24 36.80 30.60 2.61
N GLY A 25 36.65 31.22 3.79
CA GLY A 25 37.76 31.33 4.75
C GLY A 25 38.24 29.97 5.29
N VAL A 26 37.33 28.98 5.42
CA VAL A 26 37.70 27.61 5.80
C VAL A 26 38.42 26.90 4.66
N LEU A 27 37.98 27.08 3.41
CA LEU A 27 38.62 26.50 2.23
C LEU A 27 40.02 27.06 1.97
N ASP A 28 40.22 28.37 2.12
CA ASP A 28 41.55 28.99 2.02
C ASP A 28 42.49 28.41 3.07
N THR A 29 41.99 28.22 4.30
CA THR A 29 42.75 27.60 5.38
C THR A 29 43.10 26.15 5.04
N LEU A 30 42.17 25.38 4.49
CA LEU A 30 42.42 24.00 4.03
C LEU A 30 43.50 23.96 2.95
N ALA A 31 43.40 24.81 1.93
CA ALA A 31 44.38 24.88 0.85
C ALA A 31 45.78 25.23 1.35
N MET A 32 45.90 26.15 2.33
CA MET A 32 47.18 26.50 2.96
C MET A 32 47.76 25.37 3.83
N LEU A 33 46.91 24.53 4.42
CA LEU A 33 47.34 23.42 5.27
C LEU A 33 47.85 22.22 4.46
N MET A 34 47.40 22.04 3.23
CA MET A 34 47.84 20.92 2.38
C MET A 34 49.29 21.13 1.89
N PRO A 35 50.14 20.11 1.96
CA PRO A 35 51.51 20.21 1.43
C PRO A 35 51.49 20.28 -0.10
N SER A 36 52.41 21.06 -0.67
CA SER A 36 52.56 21.16 -2.13
C SER A 36 53.01 19.86 -2.78
N SER A 37 53.79 19.02 -2.08
CA SER A 37 54.12 17.65 -2.50
C SER A 37 54.62 16.81 -1.31
N VAL A 38 54.43 15.49 -1.38
CA VAL A 38 54.97 14.51 -0.43
C VAL A 38 55.70 13.41 -1.19
N ALA A 39 56.90 13.04 -0.74
CA ALA A 39 57.64 11.94 -1.33
C ALA A 39 56.99 10.59 -0.98
N MET A 40 56.67 9.79 -1.99
CA MET A 40 56.01 8.50 -1.89
C MET A 40 56.92 7.42 -2.46
N GLY A 41 57.81 6.86 -1.64
CA GLY A 41 58.77 5.84 -2.08
C GLY A 41 59.71 6.38 -3.17
N SER A 42 59.54 5.93 -4.42
CA SER A 42 60.32 6.35 -5.58
C SER A 42 59.65 7.45 -6.43
N GLY A 43 58.51 7.99 -6.00
CA GLY A 43 57.75 9.04 -6.68
C GLY A 43 57.33 10.18 -5.76
N THR A 44 56.47 11.07 -6.26
CA THR A 44 55.91 12.20 -5.51
C THR A 44 54.40 12.28 -5.70
N LEU A 45 53.67 12.68 -4.66
CA LEU A 45 52.23 12.94 -4.74
C LEU A 45 51.96 14.41 -4.38
N GLN A 46 51.20 15.10 -5.23
CA GLN A 46 50.76 16.47 -5.05
C GLN A 46 49.24 16.51 -5.04
N GLN A 47 48.65 17.40 -4.22
CA GLN A 47 47.22 17.63 -4.19
C GLN A 47 46.89 19.12 -4.29
N GLU A 48 45.83 19.43 -5.04
CA GLU A 48 45.32 20.78 -5.25
C GLU A 48 43.81 20.81 -4.92
N LEU A 49 43.40 21.79 -4.13
CA LEU A 49 41.99 22.06 -3.86
C LEU A 49 41.54 23.20 -4.77
N LYS A 50 40.47 22.97 -5.54
CA LYS A 50 39.77 23.99 -6.29
C LYS A 50 38.34 24.08 -5.78
N ILE A 51 37.84 25.31 -5.73
CA ILE A 51 36.50 25.64 -5.28
C ILE A 51 35.71 25.98 -6.53
N ASP A 52 34.48 25.50 -6.61
CA ASP A 52 33.52 26.01 -7.58
C ASP A 52 32.94 27.33 -7.04
N ASP A 53 33.29 28.46 -7.66
CA ASP A 53 32.81 29.78 -7.22
C ASP A 53 31.27 29.89 -7.26
N ALA A 54 30.61 29.11 -8.13
CA ALA A 54 29.15 29.05 -8.22
C ALA A 54 28.53 28.16 -7.13
N ASN A 55 29.30 27.21 -6.60
CA ASN A 55 28.89 26.37 -5.48
C ASN A 55 30.09 26.11 -4.56
N PRO A 56 30.36 26.98 -3.58
CA PRO A 56 31.56 26.90 -2.75
C PRO A 56 31.61 25.64 -1.87
N CYS A 57 30.51 24.91 -1.76
CA CYS A 57 30.45 23.62 -1.08
C CYS A 57 30.77 22.42 -1.97
N ARG A 58 30.84 22.61 -3.30
CA ARG A 58 31.35 21.61 -4.24
C ARG A 58 32.86 21.76 -4.37
N ILE A 59 33.56 20.73 -3.89
CA ILE A 59 35.02 20.70 -3.81
C ILE A 59 35.55 19.88 -4.97
N HIS A 60 36.56 20.42 -5.66
CA HIS A 60 37.39 19.69 -6.60
C HIS A 60 38.76 19.43 -5.98
N LEU A 61 39.04 18.17 -5.65
CA LEU A 61 40.37 17.73 -5.21
C LEU A 61 41.08 17.06 -6.38
N ARG A 62 42.19 17.63 -6.83
CA ARG A 62 43.05 17.06 -7.87
C ARG A 62 44.29 16.45 -7.23
N SER A 63 44.53 15.18 -7.50
CA SER A 63 45.71 14.44 -7.06
C SER A 63 46.60 14.15 -8.25
N ILE A 64 47.89 14.43 -8.12
CA ILE A 64 48.91 14.25 -9.17
C ILE A 64 50.00 13.37 -8.60
N GLU A 65 50.06 12.13 -9.06
CA GLU A 65 51.13 11.19 -8.73
C GLU A 65 52.18 11.16 -9.84
N THR A 66 53.44 11.42 -9.50
CA THR A 66 54.57 11.33 -10.43
C THR A 66 55.42 10.11 -10.06
N ASP A 67 55.52 9.13 -10.97
CA ASP A 67 56.31 7.92 -10.75
C ASP A 67 57.82 8.17 -10.86
N SER A 68 58.62 7.15 -10.53
CA SER A 68 60.10 7.19 -10.64
C SER A 68 60.65 7.46 -12.05
N LYS A 69 59.80 7.36 -13.08
CA LYS A 69 60.12 7.61 -14.50
C LYS A 69 59.62 8.99 -14.95
N GLY A 70 59.06 9.79 -14.04
CA GLY A 70 58.49 11.10 -14.34
C GLY A 70 57.11 11.05 -15.02
N ARG A 71 56.45 9.88 -15.07
CA ARG A 71 55.09 9.78 -15.62
C ARG A 71 54.10 10.28 -14.58
N MET A 72 53.17 11.10 -15.03
CA MET A 72 52.13 11.68 -14.19
C MET A 72 50.83 10.90 -14.35
N HIS A 73 50.21 10.55 -13.23
CA HIS A 73 48.85 10.05 -13.14
C HIS A 73 48.00 11.09 -12.43
N VAL A 74 46.93 11.50 -13.08
CA VAL A 74 46.04 12.54 -12.54
C VAL A 74 44.74 11.90 -12.13
N GLU A 75 44.34 12.14 -10.89
CA GLU A 75 43.01 11.80 -10.41
C GLU A 75 42.27 13.06 -9.97
N ASP A 76 41.07 13.26 -10.49
CA ASP A 76 40.20 14.38 -10.12
C ASP A 76 39.00 13.83 -9.34
N PHE A 77 38.73 14.42 -8.18
CA PHE A 77 37.62 14.06 -7.30
C PHE A 77 36.70 15.27 -7.12
N TYR A 78 35.41 15.10 -7.39
CA TYR A 78 34.39 16.13 -7.14
C TYR A 78 33.38 15.60 -6.14
N PHE A 79 33.12 16.37 -5.08
CA PHE A 79 32.19 15.99 -4.02
C PHE A 79 31.66 17.22 -3.31
N HIS A 80 30.51 17.09 -2.65
CA HIS A 80 29.93 18.17 -1.88
C HIS A 80 30.28 18.03 -0.40
N ALA A 81 30.81 19.08 0.22
CA ALA A 81 31.33 19.01 1.58
C ALA A 81 30.27 18.67 2.63
N ALA A 82 28.99 18.99 2.36
CA ALA A 82 27.88 18.62 3.22
C ALA A 82 27.68 17.10 3.35
N ASP A 83 28.13 16.30 2.37
CA ASP A 83 28.01 14.84 2.39
C ASP A 83 29.07 14.16 3.23
N ILE A 84 30.07 14.89 3.72
CA ILE A 84 31.11 14.28 4.52
C ILE A 84 30.49 13.69 5.79
N ASP A 85 30.80 12.43 6.09
CA ASP A 85 30.53 11.89 7.42
C ASP A 85 31.52 12.51 8.40
N LYS A 86 31.05 13.48 9.17
CA LYS A 86 31.84 14.23 10.14
C LYS A 86 32.57 13.30 11.12
N GLU A 87 32.00 12.15 11.49
CA GLU A 87 32.60 11.21 12.43
C GLU A 87 33.58 10.24 11.75
N ALA A 88 33.49 10.10 10.42
CA ALA A 88 34.42 9.30 9.64
C ALA A 88 35.66 10.08 9.15
N VAL A 89 35.69 11.41 9.30
CA VAL A 89 36.92 12.19 9.04
C VAL A 89 37.97 11.87 10.09
N LYS A 90 39.03 11.15 9.68
CA LYS A 90 40.06 10.65 10.58
C LYS A 90 41.45 10.82 10.01
N SER A 91 42.34 11.39 10.82
CA SER A 91 43.77 11.38 10.53
C SER A 91 44.36 9.97 10.67
N GLN A 92 45.13 9.57 9.67
CA GLN A 92 45.97 8.37 9.68
C GLN A 92 47.43 8.78 9.53
N SER A 93 48.34 8.05 10.17
CA SER A 93 49.77 8.29 10.04
C SER A 93 50.52 6.98 9.93
N SER A 94 51.38 6.89 8.92
CA SER A 94 52.31 5.80 8.69
C SER A 94 53.74 6.31 8.80
N ARG A 95 54.73 5.41 8.73
CA ARG A 95 56.16 5.82 8.66
C ARG A 95 56.49 6.65 7.42
N LYS A 96 55.64 6.63 6.38
CA LYS A 96 55.92 7.21 5.06
C LYS A 96 55.05 8.42 4.71
N SER A 97 53.88 8.55 5.35
CA SER A 97 52.93 9.63 5.06
C SER A 97 51.93 9.80 6.21
N SER A 98 51.45 11.03 6.38
CA SER A 98 50.25 11.35 7.17
C SER A 98 49.13 11.74 6.20
N THR A 99 47.94 11.20 6.42
CA THR A 99 46.76 11.48 5.59
C THR A 99 45.56 11.78 6.48
N VAL A 100 44.54 12.42 5.91
CA VAL A 100 43.21 12.51 6.51
C VAL A 100 42.25 11.80 5.57
N GLU A 101 41.70 10.69 6.02
CA GLU A 101 40.66 9.98 5.29
C GLU A 101 39.31 10.64 5.53
N VAL A 102 38.55 10.78 4.46
CA VAL A 102 37.19 11.31 4.45
C VAL A 102 36.30 10.26 3.82
N GLU A 103 35.29 9.80 4.55
CA GLU A 103 34.20 9.00 4.00
C GLU A 103 32.93 9.86 3.88
N MET A 104 32.10 9.54 2.90
CA MET A 104 30.80 10.17 2.71
C MET A 104 29.75 9.53 3.65
N ALA A 105 28.75 10.33 4.03
CA ALA A 105 27.64 9.97 4.89
C ALA A 105 26.91 8.71 4.40
N GLY A 106 26.58 7.83 5.34
CA GLY A 106 25.95 6.54 5.03
C GLY A 106 26.82 5.60 4.20
N ARG A 107 28.12 5.90 4.05
CA ARG A 107 29.08 5.17 3.19
C ARG A 107 28.64 5.10 1.72
N GLN A 108 27.86 6.09 1.27
CA GLN A 108 27.39 6.18 -0.10
C GLN A 108 28.51 6.65 -1.03
N PRO A 109 28.59 6.14 -2.28
CA PRO A 109 29.59 6.60 -3.22
C PRO A 109 29.15 7.94 -3.83
N LEU A 110 29.40 9.04 -3.12
CA LEU A 110 28.97 10.40 -3.48
C LEU A 110 30.10 11.26 -4.09
N ILE A 111 31.21 10.65 -4.49
CA ILE A 111 32.38 11.35 -5.03
C ILE A 111 32.52 10.96 -6.50
N GLU A 112 32.37 11.94 -7.41
CA GLU A 112 32.73 11.75 -8.81
C GLU A 112 34.24 11.57 -8.91
N HIS A 113 34.69 10.52 -9.59
CA HIS A 113 36.10 10.19 -9.73
C HIS A 113 36.48 10.12 -11.21
N TYR A 114 37.56 10.79 -11.57
CA TYR A 114 38.15 10.73 -12.90
C TYR A 114 39.61 10.33 -12.78
N LYS A 115 40.07 9.45 -13.67
CA LYS A 115 41.47 9.07 -13.80
C LYS A 115 41.94 9.40 -15.20
N ASP A 116 42.95 10.26 -15.29
CA ASP A 116 43.48 10.78 -16.54
C ASP A 116 42.36 11.33 -17.45
N GLN A 117 41.42 12.08 -16.86
CA GLN A 117 40.19 12.63 -17.47
C GLN A 117 39.15 11.59 -17.92
N ILE A 118 39.39 10.31 -17.69
CA ILE A 118 38.44 9.23 -17.97
C ILE A 118 37.59 9.03 -16.72
N PRO A 119 36.26 9.22 -16.79
CA PRO A 119 35.44 9.08 -15.60
C PRO A 119 35.32 7.62 -15.16
N GLN A 120 35.48 7.41 -13.86
CA GLN A 120 35.44 6.13 -13.15
C GLN A 120 34.10 5.98 -12.42
N ASP A 121 33.91 4.83 -11.77
CA ASP A 121 32.80 4.64 -10.84
C ASP A 121 32.86 5.66 -9.70
N TYR A 122 31.70 6.07 -9.20
CA TYR A 122 31.65 6.92 -8.02
C TYR A 122 32.32 6.20 -6.83
N THR A 123 33.05 6.95 -6.02
CA THR A 123 33.70 6.44 -4.81
C THR A 123 33.08 7.05 -3.56
N ARG A 124 33.26 6.39 -2.41
CA ARG A 124 32.72 6.84 -1.11
C ARG A 124 33.76 7.49 -0.21
N SER A 125 35.03 7.46 -0.62
CA SER A 125 36.14 7.90 0.22
C SER A 125 37.25 8.53 -0.59
N ILE A 126 37.89 9.54 0.01
CA ILE A 126 39.07 10.22 -0.51
C ILE A 126 40.06 10.47 0.62
N SER A 127 41.33 10.67 0.27
CA SER A 127 42.40 10.96 1.23
C SER A 127 43.04 12.30 0.94
N PHE A 128 43.18 13.12 1.98
CA PHE A 128 43.93 14.37 1.95
C PHE A 128 45.34 14.16 2.49
N LEU A 129 46.34 14.73 1.83
CA LEU A 129 47.71 14.69 2.30
C LEU A 129 47.93 15.66 3.44
N ALA A 130 48.71 15.20 4.42
CA ALA A 130 49.19 16.01 5.52
C ALA A 130 50.71 15.91 5.61
N LYS A 131 51.34 17.01 6.04
CA LYS A 131 52.79 17.07 6.26
C LYS A 131 53.23 16.18 7.43
N ASP A 132 52.44 16.16 8.49
CA ASP A 132 52.67 15.41 9.71
C ASP A 132 51.35 15.21 10.47
N SER A 133 51.39 14.46 11.57
CA SER A 133 50.20 14.16 12.38
C SER A 133 49.54 15.42 12.97
N LYS A 134 50.29 16.48 13.27
CA LYS A 134 49.72 17.73 13.82
C LYS A 134 48.95 18.49 12.72
N ASN A 135 49.53 18.59 11.54
CA ASN A 135 48.88 19.17 10.36
C ASN A 135 47.66 18.34 9.93
N ALA A 136 47.73 17.01 10.01
CA ALA A 136 46.59 16.12 9.76
C ALA A 136 45.41 16.44 10.69
N GLY A 137 45.66 16.65 11.99
CA GLY A 137 44.62 17.06 12.94
C GLY A 137 43.99 18.42 12.62
N GLN A 138 44.76 19.36 12.04
CA GLN A 138 44.22 20.65 11.59
C GLN A 138 43.35 20.49 10.33
N ILE A 139 43.79 19.69 9.35
CA ILE A 139 43.01 19.37 8.16
C ILE A 139 41.69 18.68 8.56
N GLU A 140 41.76 17.68 9.44
CA GLU A 140 40.59 16.98 9.99
C GLU A 140 39.59 17.98 10.62
N TYR A 141 40.06 18.89 11.47
CA TYR A 141 39.22 19.91 12.10
C TYR A 141 38.56 20.83 11.06
N GLN A 142 39.30 21.30 10.06
CA GLN A 142 38.75 22.20 9.04
C GLN A 142 37.75 21.49 8.12
N LEU A 143 37.97 20.22 7.76
CA LEU A 143 37.00 19.43 7.00
C LEU A 143 35.69 19.22 7.78
N LYS A 144 35.78 18.88 9.08
CA LYS A 144 34.60 18.77 9.96
C LYS A 144 33.85 20.10 10.11
N LYS A 145 34.58 21.21 10.11
CA LYS A 145 33.99 22.55 10.16
C LYS A 145 33.31 22.91 8.84
N LEU A 146 33.97 22.65 7.72
CA LEU A 146 33.45 22.91 6.38
C LEU A 146 32.16 22.13 6.13
N GLN A 147 32.13 20.85 6.50
CA GLN A 147 30.93 20.02 6.43
C GLN A 147 29.75 20.69 7.14
N GLY A 148 29.92 21.14 8.39
CA GLY A 148 28.84 21.77 9.15
C GLY A 148 28.36 23.10 8.57
N LEU A 149 29.27 23.90 7.99
CA LEU A 149 28.89 25.13 7.28
C LEU A 149 28.12 24.82 6.00
N CYS A 150 28.59 23.84 5.22
CA CYS A 150 27.96 23.45 3.96
C CYS A 150 26.64 22.72 4.15
N GLU A 151 26.45 21.99 5.25
CA GLU A 151 25.15 21.42 5.60
C GLU A 151 24.13 22.51 5.91
N ALA A 152 24.53 23.56 6.63
CA ALA A 152 23.66 24.71 6.91
C ALA A 152 23.33 25.51 5.64
N ASP A 153 24.32 25.74 4.78
CA ASP A 153 24.14 26.41 3.48
C ASP A 153 23.22 25.61 2.56
N PHE A 154 23.44 24.30 2.46
CA PHE A 154 22.61 23.40 1.67
C PHE A 154 21.14 23.47 2.10
N LYS A 155 20.87 23.44 3.42
CA LYS A 155 19.52 23.56 3.97
C LYS A 155 18.87 24.92 3.68
N ALA A 156 19.64 25.99 3.58
CA ALA A 156 19.13 27.34 3.33
C ALA A 156 18.89 27.63 1.84
N ASN A 157 19.70 27.06 0.94
CA ASN A 157 19.77 27.50 -0.46
C ASN A 157 19.29 26.46 -1.49
N GLN A 158 19.30 25.17 -1.18
CA GLN A 158 18.79 24.12 -2.08
C GLN A 158 17.38 23.65 -1.71
N ASN A 159 16.72 24.39 -0.82
CA ASN A 159 15.35 24.15 -0.48
C ASN A 159 14.46 24.70 -1.61
N TYR A 160 13.91 23.83 -2.46
CA TYR A 160 12.81 24.24 -3.32
C TYR A 160 11.59 24.41 -2.42
N GLU A 161 11.31 25.64 -2.01
CA GLU A 161 10.23 25.94 -1.08
C GLU A 161 9.00 26.35 -1.87
N SER A 162 8.15 25.36 -2.14
CA SER A 162 6.77 25.62 -2.53
C SER A 162 5.84 25.01 -1.49
N GLU A 163 4.87 25.82 -1.06
CA GLU A 163 3.77 25.38 -0.21
C GLU A 163 2.56 24.90 -1.03
N GLU A 164 2.72 24.77 -2.35
CA GLU A 164 1.67 24.34 -3.28
C GLU A 164 2.08 23.07 -4.04
N LEU A 165 1.11 22.18 -4.27
CA LEU A 165 1.38 20.89 -4.91
C LEU A 165 1.71 21.04 -6.40
N ASP A 166 1.04 21.95 -7.11
CA ASP A 166 1.19 22.10 -8.56
C ASP A 166 2.61 22.52 -8.97
N PRO A 167 3.24 23.56 -8.36
CA PRO A 167 4.63 23.92 -8.66
C PRO A 167 5.63 22.77 -8.40
N LEU A 168 5.42 21.96 -7.36
CA LEU A 168 6.26 20.80 -7.07
C LEU A 168 6.14 19.72 -8.16
N LEU A 169 4.92 19.45 -8.64
CA LEU A 169 4.68 18.51 -9.73
C LEU A 169 5.26 19.02 -11.05
N ASP A 170 5.12 20.31 -11.34
CA ASP A 170 5.66 20.93 -12.55
C ASP A 170 7.19 20.92 -12.52
N TRP A 171 7.80 21.19 -11.37
CA TRP A 171 9.25 21.06 -11.19
C TRP A 171 9.75 19.66 -11.54
N MET A 172 9.05 18.60 -11.08
CA MET A 172 9.41 17.21 -11.40
C MET A 172 9.36 16.93 -12.91
N VAL A 173 8.36 17.49 -13.60
CA VAL A 173 8.22 17.38 -15.07
C VAL A 173 9.37 18.09 -15.77
N GLU A 174 9.66 19.34 -15.40
CA GLU A 174 10.67 20.19 -16.04
C GLU A 174 12.11 19.73 -15.79
N ASN A 175 12.36 19.06 -14.66
CA ASN A 175 13.70 18.59 -14.28
C ASN A 175 13.95 17.12 -14.62
N THR A 176 12.96 16.40 -15.16
CA THR A 176 13.18 15.07 -15.73
C THR A 176 13.84 15.20 -17.09
N ARG A 177 15.12 14.83 -17.15
CA ARG A 177 15.97 14.98 -18.34
C ARG A 177 16.52 13.64 -18.81
N ASP A 178 17.03 13.65 -20.03
CA ASP A 178 17.78 12.54 -20.60
C ASP A 178 19.06 12.29 -19.81
N VAL A 179 19.40 11.02 -19.66
CA VAL A 179 20.59 10.56 -18.93
C VAL A 179 21.56 9.93 -19.92
N VAL A 180 22.80 10.42 -19.89
CA VAL A 180 23.89 9.88 -20.71
C VAL A 180 24.58 8.78 -19.92
N SER A 181 24.62 7.56 -20.48
CA SER A 181 25.28 6.41 -19.87
C SER A 181 26.47 5.96 -20.72
N ILE A 182 27.45 5.27 -20.11
CA ILE A 182 28.58 4.68 -20.86
C ILE A 182 28.09 3.62 -21.86
N ASN A 183 26.99 2.96 -21.55
CA ASN A 183 26.48 1.80 -22.31
C ASN A 183 25.34 2.15 -23.28
N GLY A 184 25.05 3.44 -23.47
CA GLY A 184 23.95 3.91 -24.30
C GLY A 184 23.33 5.22 -23.81
N SER A 185 22.11 5.51 -24.25
CA SER A 185 21.35 6.68 -23.79
C SER A 185 20.03 6.26 -23.16
N ILE A 186 19.57 7.05 -22.21
CA ILE A 186 18.27 6.86 -21.57
C ILE A 186 17.49 8.17 -21.72
N THR A 187 16.47 8.14 -22.57
CA THR A 187 15.55 9.27 -22.72
C THR A 187 14.44 9.12 -21.70
N GLN A 188 14.16 10.20 -20.96
CA GLN A 188 13.13 10.21 -19.92
C GLN A 188 12.18 11.38 -20.12
N VAL A 189 10.89 11.10 -20.09
CA VAL A 189 9.85 12.13 -20.14
C VAL A 189 8.87 11.88 -19.02
N MET A 190 8.73 12.87 -18.14
CA MET A 190 7.72 12.85 -17.08
C MET A 190 6.54 13.74 -17.47
N THR A 191 5.33 13.28 -17.21
CA THR A 191 4.10 14.05 -17.40
C THR A 191 3.16 13.88 -16.21
N ARG A 192 2.26 14.86 -16.06
CA ARG A 192 1.17 14.81 -15.09
C ARG A 192 -0.03 14.08 -15.68
N LYS A 193 -0.79 13.41 -14.82
CA LYS A 193 -2.04 12.75 -15.17
C LYS A 193 -3.07 13.01 -14.08
N ALA A 194 -4.11 13.78 -14.37
CA ALA A 194 -5.22 13.93 -13.44
C ALA A 194 -5.89 12.57 -13.18
N LEU A 195 -6.13 12.25 -11.91
CA LEU A 195 -6.80 11.03 -11.47
C LEU A 195 -8.07 11.40 -10.69
N GLU A 196 -9.08 10.53 -10.74
CA GLU A 196 -10.33 10.69 -9.96
C GLU A 196 -10.03 10.81 -8.45
N THR A 197 -8.99 10.12 -8.01
CA THR A 197 -8.50 10.08 -6.64
C THR A 197 -7.43 11.12 -6.33
N GLY A 198 -6.82 11.83 -7.28
CA GLY A 198 -5.65 12.69 -6.99
C GLY A 198 -4.86 13.14 -8.21
N GLU A 199 -3.59 13.45 -8.03
CA GLU A 199 -2.67 13.77 -9.13
C GLU A 199 -1.70 12.61 -9.36
N GLY A 200 -1.61 12.15 -10.60
CA GLY A 200 -0.71 11.09 -11.03
C GLY A 200 0.52 11.64 -11.74
N ILE A 201 1.60 10.86 -11.66
CA ILE A 201 2.83 11.08 -12.44
C ILE A 201 2.97 9.90 -13.41
N VAL A 202 3.36 10.20 -14.64
CA VAL A 202 3.69 9.22 -15.67
C VAL A 202 5.12 9.46 -16.12
N LEU A 203 5.99 8.47 -15.96
CA LEU A 203 7.37 8.50 -16.45
C LEU A 203 7.50 7.54 -17.62
N THR A 204 7.84 8.05 -18.80
CA THR A 204 8.23 7.23 -19.94
C THR A 204 9.75 7.18 -20.00
N ARG A 205 10.32 5.97 -19.98
CA ARG A 205 11.76 5.75 -20.07
C ARG A 205 12.06 4.89 -21.29
N THR A 206 12.94 5.39 -22.15
CA THR A 206 13.42 4.66 -23.33
C THR A 206 14.93 4.49 -23.22
N SER A 207 15.37 3.25 -23.00
CA SER A 207 16.80 2.90 -22.98
C SER A 207 17.24 2.44 -24.35
N THR A 208 18.32 3.01 -24.88
CA THR A 208 18.94 2.60 -26.15
C THR A 208 20.31 2.01 -25.85
N ASN A 209 20.53 0.74 -26.17
CA ASN A 209 21.83 0.12 -25.93
C ASN A 209 22.88 0.51 -27.00
N ALA A 210 24.15 0.11 -26.79
CA ALA A 210 25.24 0.39 -27.73
C ALA A 210 25.03 -0.14 -29.17
N LYS A 211 24.10 -1.07 -29.39
CA LYS A 211 23.73 -1.60 -30.71
C LYS A 211 22.56 -0.85 -31.35
N GLY A 212 21.99 0.15 -30.66
CA GLY A 212 20.82 0.90 -31.10
C GLY A 212 19.48 0.22 -30.83
N GLU A 213 19.46 -0.89 -30.08
CA GLU A 213 18.20 -1.54 -29.69
C GLU A 213 17.55 -0.76 -28.55
N THR A 214 16.24 -0.54 -28.66
CA THR A 214 15.48 0.28 -27.71
C THR A 214 14.53 -0.57 -26.87
N LEU A 215 14.43 -0.20 -25.59
CA LEU A 215 13.43 -0.71 -24.65
C LEU A 215 12.70 0.49 -24.07
N SER A 216 11.38 0.55 -24.26
CA SER A 216 10.52 1.59 -23.72
C SER A 216 9.59 1.05 -22.64
N GLU A 217 9.56 1.72 -21.50
CA GLU A 217 8.72 1.42 -20.35
C GLU A 217 7.95 2.67 -19.93
N VAL A 218 6.68 2.50 -19.57
CA VAL A 218 5.84 3.56 -19.02
C VAL A 218 5.48 3.21 -17.58
N PHE A 219 5.92 4.05 -16.66
CA PHE A 219 5.60 3.99 -15.24
C PHE A 219 4.47 4.97 -14.95
N SER A 220 3.46 4.57 -14.19
CA SER A 220 2.38 5.45 -13.76
C SER A 220 2.02 5.17 -12.31
N VAL A 221 1.87 6.22 -11.51
CA VAL A 221 1.56 6.14 -10.08
C VAL A 221 0.82 7.39 -9.62
N ASN A 222 -0.07 7.26 -8.64
CA ASN A 222 -0.64 8.41 -7.95
C ASN A 222 0.43 9.02 -7.03
N ALA A 223 0.72 10.30 -7.16
CA ALA A 223 1.77 10.96 -6.37
C ALA A 223 1.53 10.84 -4.85
N GLY A 224 0.26 10.71 -4.42
CA GLY A 224 -0.10 10.50 -3.02
C GLY A 224 0.23 9.11 -2.45
N ASP A 225 0.55 8.13 -3.30
CA ASP A 225 0.98 6.78 -2.90
C ASP A 225 2.49 6.69 -2.66
N LEU A 226 3.26 7.65 -3.17
CA LEU A 226 4.71 7.66 -2.99
C LEU A 226 5.06 8.08 -1.56
N ASP A 227 6.18 7.56 -1.08
CA ASP A 227 6.78 7.92 0.18
C ASP A 227 8.08 8.70 -0.08
N GLY A 228 7.92 10.00 -0.35
CA GLY A 228 9.04 10.88 -0.65
C GLY A 228 9.99 11.09 0.54
N ALA A 229 9.50 10.96 1.77
CA ALA A 229 10.34 11.01 2.97
C ALA A 229 11.28 9.79 3.07
N ALA A 230 10.89 8.65 2.49
CA ALA A 230 11.71 7.45 2.38
C ALA A 230 12.45 7.35 1.03
N ALA A 231 12.35 8.36 0.15
CA ALA A 231 13.10 8.38 -1.09
C ALA A 231 14.61 8.46 -0.81
N SER A 232 15.41 7.85 -1.68
CA SER A 232 16.87 7.78 -1.48
C SER A 232 17.63 7.74 -2.80
N LEU A 233 18.91 8.11 -2.75
CA LEU A 233 19.85 7.92 -3.85
C LEU A 233 20.46 6.53 -3.80
N GLU A 234 20.31 5.77 -4.88
CA GLU A 234 21.05 4.55 -5.16
C GLU A 234 22.09 4.82 -6.25
N ILE A 235 23.37 4.74 -5.90
CA ILE A 235 24.47 4.93 -6.84
C ILE A 235 25.16 3.59 -7.09
N LYS A 236 25.17 3.15 -8.34
CA LYS A 236 25.78 1.88 -8.78
C LYS A 236 26.70 2.12 -9.96
N GLY A 237 28.01 2.00 -9.72
CA GLY A 237 29.02 2.36 -10.72
C GLY A 237 28.93 3.85 -11.04
N ARG A 238 28.42 4.18 -12.23
CA ARG A 238 28.15 5.56 -12.70
C ARG A 238 26.68 5.93 -12.84
N ILE A 239 25.77 5.03 -12.47
CA ILE A 239 24.34 5.26 -12.55
C ILE A 239 23.86 5.82 -11.21
N ILE A 240 23.10 6.91 -11.27
CA ILE A 240 22.42 7.52 -10.12
C ILE A 240 20.91 7.31 -10.32
N ASP A 241 20.33 6.45 -9.49
CA ASP A 241 18.88 6.26 -9.39
C ASP A 241 18.37 6.99 -8.16
N ILE A 242 17.26 7.71 -8.30
CA ILE A 242 16.40 8.10 -7.19
C ILE A 242 15.38 6.98 -7.02
N LEU A 243 15.47 6.26 -5.91
CA LEU A 243 14.49 5.26 -5.50
C LEU A 243 13.40 5.92 -4.68
N VAL A 244 12.17 5.95 -5.21
CA VAL A 244 11.00 6.48 -4.51
C VAL A 244 10.08 5.32 -4.14
N PRO A 245 10.12 4.84 -2.89
CA PRO A 245 9.24 3.75 -2.48
C PRO A 245 7.77 4.18 -2.43
N VAL A 246 6.87 3.22 -2.61
CA VAL A 246 5.45 3.37 -2.32
C VAL A 246 5.21 3.16 -0.82
N ILE A 247 4.28 3.91 -0.24
CA ILE A 247 3.89 3.80 1.17
C ILE A 247 3.54 2.36 1.51
N ALA A 248 4.00 1.91 2.69
CA ALA A 248 3.81 0.53 3.17
C ALA A 248 4.30 -0.54 2.17
N LYS A 249 5.18 -0.18 1.22
CA LYS A 249 5.74 -1.06 0.19
C LYS A 249 4.66 -1.73 -0.67
N GLN A 250 3.54 -1.06 -0.90
CA GLN A 250 2.48 -1.56 -1.77
C GLN A 250 2.94 -1.54 -3.24
N ARG A 251 2.37 -2.42 -4.07
CA ARG A 251 2.71 -2.49 -5.50
C ARG A 251 1.87 -1.50 -6.31
N TYR A 252 2.04 -0.19 -6.10
CA TYR A 252 1.19 0.82 -6.76
C TYR A 252 1.80 1.52 -7.96
N VAL A 253 3.05 1.22 -8.31
CA VAL A 253 3.65 1.72 -9.56
C VAL A 253 3.26 0.79 -10.70
N TYR A 254 2.32 1.22 -11.54
CA TYR A 254 1.96 0.54 -12.77
C TYR A 254 3.13 0.65 -13.77
N VAL A 255 3.50 -0.45 -14.39
CA VAL A 255 4.55 -0.52 -15.41
C VAL A 255 4.01 -1.18 -16.67
N LYS A 256 4.14 -0.49 -17.81
CA LYS A 256 3.85 -1.04 -19.13
C LYS A 256 5.12 -1.14 -19.96
N GLY A 257 5.52 -2.35 -20.28
CA GLY A 257 6.69 -2.63 -21.13
C GLY A 257 6.37 -2.56 -22.63
N SER A 258 7.41 -2.57 -23.46
CA SER A 258 7.30 -2.39 -24.93
C SER A 258 6.45 -3.47 -25.62
N ALA A 259 6.44 -4.69 -25.10
CA ALA A 259 5.61 -5.79 -25.61
C ALA A 259 4.15 -5.76 -25.11
N GLY A 260 3.74 -4.68 -24.43
CA GLY A 260 2.43 -4.57 -23.80
C GLY A 260 2.30 -5.34 -22.48
N SER A 261 3.38 -5.90 -21.95
CA SER A 261 3.41 -6.54 -20.63
C SER A 261 3.08 -5.51 -19.56
N VAL A 262 2.22 -5.88 -18.62
CA VAL A 262 1.83 -5.06 -17.47
C VAL A 262 2.39 -5.66 -16.20
N ALA A 263 2.98 -4.82 -15.35
CA ALA A 263 3.46 -5.20 -14.03
C ALA A 263 3.15 -4.12 -12.99
N PHE A 264 3.28 -4.47 -11.71
CA PHE A 264 3.16 -3.54 -10.58
C PHE A 264 4.36 -3.62 -9.63
N ASN A 265 5.00 -2.49 -9.41
CA ASN A 265 6.23 -2.33 -8.62
C ASN A 265 5.98 -1.59 -7.30
N GLN A 266 6.90 -1.80 -6.35
CA GLN A 266 6.86 -1.19 -5.01
C GLN A 266 7.59 0.16 -4.94
N ASP A 267 8.22 0.57 -6.03
CA ASP A 267 9.03 1.77 -6.13
C ASP A 267 9.00 2.33 -7.55
N LEU A 268 9.15 3.66 -7.63
CA LEU A 268 9.43 4.39 -8.85
C LEU A 268 10.93 4.72 -8.85
N ARG A 269 11.60 4.44 -9.97
CA ARG A 269 13.02 4.80 -10.16
C ARG A 269 13.15 5.88 -11.21
N ILE A 270 13.80 6.99 -10.84
CA ILE A 270 14.09 8.12 -11.73
C ILE A 270 15.60 8.22 -11.84
N GLN A 271 16.15 8.26 -13.05
CA GLN A 271 17.60 8.43 -13.22
C GLN A 271 17.96 9.89 -13.39
N VAL A 272 19.12 10.28 -12.85
CA VAL A 272 19.64 11.65 -12.94
C VAL A 272 21.11 11.64 -13.37
N ASN A 273 21.58 12.78 -13.89
CA ASN A 273 22.96 12.91 -14.37
C ASN A 273 23.95 13.24 -13.25
N THR A 274 23.49 13.92 -12.20
CA THR A 274 24.34 14.42 -11.10
C THR A 274 23.74 14.09 -9.74
N ILE A 275 24.60 14.09 -8.71
CA ILE A 275 24.16 13.85 -7.33
C ILE A 275 23.30 15.03 -6.84
N GLU A 276 23.63 16.25 -7.26
CA GLU A 276 22.91 17.48 -6.93
C GLU A 276 21.48 17.48 -7.49
N ASP A 277 21.29 17.03 -8.74
CA ASP A 277 19.95 16.79 -9.29
C ASP A 277 19.20 15.80 -8.40
N GLY A 278 19.86 14.70 -8.05
CA GLY A 278 19.33 13.67 -7.16
C GLY A 278 18.83 14.22 -5.83
N ARG A 279 19.60 15.10 -5.18
CA ARG A 279 19.18 15.76 -3.94
C ARG A 279 17.99 16.68 -4.12
N SER A 280 17.98 17.44 -5.21
CA SER A 280 16.88 18.35 -5.53
C SER A 280 15.57 17.56 -5.66
N TYR A 281 15.61 16.40 -6.33
CA TYR A 281 14.49 15.46 -6.38
C TYR A 281 14.07 14.95 -5.00
N LEU A 282 15.02 14.52 -4.15
CA LEU A 282 14.69 14.03 -2.81
C LEU A 282 13.94 15.10 -1.99
N ASN A 283 14.38 16.35 -2.08
CA ASN A 283 13.72 17.45 -1.41
C ASN A 283 12.30 17.71 -1.94
N VAL A 284 12.15 17.83 -3.26
CA VAL A 284 10.84 18.04 -3.88
C VAL A 284 9.88 16.89 -3.56
N LEU A 285 10.34 15.64 -3.59
CA LEU A 285 9.55 14.47 -3.21
C LEU A 285 9.10 14.51 -1.75
N ALA A 286 9.97 14.94 -0.84
CA ALA A 286 9.66 15.05 0.59
C ALA A 286 8.54 16.08 0.87
N LEU A 287 8.48 17.17 0.11
CA LEU A 287 7.43 18.20 0.20
C LEU A 287 6.16 17.80 -0.57
N MET A 288 6.32 17.27 -1.78
CA MET A 288 5.22 16.97 -2.70
C MET A 288 4.34 15.83 -2.21
N THR A 289 4.95 14.73 -1.73
CA THR A 289 4.20 13.49 -1.46
C THR A 289 3.20 13.59 -0.29
N PRO A 290 3.47 14.29 0.83
CA PRO A 290 2.45 14.55 1.85
C PRO A 290 1.25 15.34 1.30
N MET A 291 1.49 16.37 0.49
CA MET A 291 0.43 17.21 -0.08
C MET A 291 -0.41 16.45 -1.10
N ALA A 292 0.23 15.68 -1.98
CA ALA A 292 -0.46 14.81 -2.93
C ALA A 292 -1.33 13.77 -2.22
N ARG A 293 -0.85 13.25 -1.07
CA ARG A 293 -1.59 12.29 -0.24
C ARG A 293 -2.80 12.92 0.43
N GLU A 294 -2.66 14.14 0.96
CA GLU A 294 -3.79 14.87 1.54
C GLU A 294 -4.87 15.16 0.49
N LEU A 295 -4.47 15.63 -0.69
CA LEU A 295 -5.37 15.80 -1.83
C LEU A 295 -6.07 14.46 -2.16
N MET A 296 -5.30 13.37 -2.18
CA MET A 296 -5.84 12.06 -2.51
C MET A 296 -6.89 11.59 -1.50
N GLN A 297 -6.58 11.67 -0.22
CA GLN A 297 -7.50 11.33 0.85
C GLN A 297 -8.75 12.21 0.82
N THR A 298 -8.60 13.49 0.51
CA THR A 298 -9.73 14.43 0.40
C THR A 298 -10.63 14.07 -0.77
N ARG A 299 -10.08 13.81 -1.97
CA ARG A 299 -10.85 13.39 -3.15
C ARG A 299 -11.57 12.06 -2.86
N ILE A 300 -10.88 11.04 -2.36
CA ILE A 300 -11.49 9.76 -1.99
C ILE A 300 -12.64 9.96 -0.98
N LYS A 301 -12.42 10.76 0.08
CA LYS A 301 -13.45 11.03 1.07
C LYS A 301 -14.67 11.71 0.46
N SER A 302 -14.47 12.60 -0.51
CA SER A 302 -15.54 13.31 -1.21
C SER A 302 -16.37 12.41 -2.15
N LEU A 303 -15.83 11.26 -2.58
CA LEU A 303 -16.52 10.34 -3.48
C LEU A 303 -17.72 9.61 -2.84
N GLY A 304 -17.90 9.67 -1.52
CA GLY A 304 -19.05 9.05 -0.85
C GLY A 304 -19.53 9.87 0.33
N ASP A 305 -20.83 10.16 0.38
CA ASP A 305 -21.48 10.44 1.66
C ASP A 305 -21.77 9.10 2.36
N LYS A 306 -22.07 9.12 3.67
CA LYS A 306 -22.51 7.91 4.38
C LYS A 306 -23.77 7.30 3.75
N THR A 307 -24.59 8.13 3.08
CA THR A 307 -26.00 7.82 2.81
C THR A 307 -26.20 7.05 1.51
N ASN A 308 -25.30 7.12 0.52
CA ASN A 308 -25.51 6.37 -0.72
C ASN A 308 -24.29 5.77 -1.42
N ALA A 309 -23.36 5.19 -0.65
CA ALA A 309 -22.22 4.44 -1.21
C ALA A 309 -22.64 3.26 -2.11
N LEU A 310 -23.77 2.60 -1.78
CA LEU A 310 -24.26 1.44 -2.51
C LEU A 310 -24.77 1.81 -3.91
N SER A 311 -25.59 2.87 -4.06
CA SER A 311 -26.03 3.29 -5.40
C SER A 311 -24.85 3.76 -6.25
N LYS A 312 -23.80 4.35 -5.66
CA LYS A 312 -22.58 4.71 -6.40
C LYS A 312 -21.85 3.47 -6.92
N LEU A 313 -21.71 2.42 -6.10
CA LEU A 313 -21.14 1.14 -6.53
C LEU A 313 -21.96 0.50 -7.66
N GLN A 314 -23.28 0.49 -7.53
CA GLN A 314 -24.20 -0.04 -8.54
C GLN A 314 -24.10 0.74 -9.87
N ALA A 315 -23.97 2.07 -9.81
CA ALA A 315 -23.85 2.93 -10.97
C ALA A 315 -22.49 2.79 -11.68
N LYS A 316 -21.40 2.55 -10.94
CA LYS A 316 -20.03 2.53 -11.52
C LYS A 316 -19.75 1.35 -12.45
N GLN A 317 -20.60 0.30 -12.46
CA GLN A 317 -20.49 -0.94 -13.27
C GLN A 317 -19.11 -1.13 -13.91
N LEU A 318 -18.22 -1.82 -13.21
CA LEU A 318 -16.83 -1.92 -13.65
C LEU A 318 -16.78 -2.75 -14.94
N ARG A 319 -16.24 -2.18 -16.01
CA ARG A 319 -15.97 -2.89 -17.26
C ARG A 319 -14.61 -2.50 -17.79
N PHE A 320 -13.80 -3.49 -18.12
CA PHE A 320 -12.47 -3.27 -18.68
C PHE A 320 -12.07 -4.42 -19.59
N GLU A 321 -11.20 -4.09 -20.54
CA GLU A 321 -10.65 -5.00 -21.54
C GLU A 321 -9.24 -5.41 -21.10
N GLU A 322 -8.96 -6.70 -21.22
CA GLU A 322 -7.69 -7.35 -20.95
C GLU A 322 -7.18 -7.99 -22.25
N GLN A 323 -5.90 -8.36 -22.31
CA GLN A 323 -5.36 -9.05 -23.50
C GLN A 323 -6.09 -10.38 -23.81
N SER A 324 -6.68 -11.02 -22.80
CA SER A 324 -7.39 -12.30 -22.93
C SER A 324 -8.90 -12.15 -23.16
N GLY A 325 -9.46 -10.94 -23.17
CA GLY A 325 -10.90 -10.70 -23.31
C GLY A 325 -11.41 -9.54 -22.46
N SER A 326 -12.70 -9.55 -22.11
CA SER A 326 -13.33 -8.47 -21.31
C SER A 326 -13.83 -8.98 -19.96
N THR A 327 -13.71 -8.17 -18.91
CA THR A 327 -14.30 -8.43 -17.59
C THR A 327 -15.33 -7.35 -17.24
N GLN A 328 -16.49 -7.78 -16.74
CA GLN A 328 -17.53 -6.89 -16.21
C GLN A 328 -17.94 -7.30 -14.79
N VAL A 329 -18.00 -6.35 -13.86
CA VAL A 329 -18.47 -6.55 -12.49
C VAL A 329 -19.70 -5.68 -12.25
N LYS A 330 -20.81 -6.30 -11.84
CA LYS A 330 -22.08 -5.64 -11.51
C LYS A 330 -22.48 -5.93 -10.08
N LEU A 331 -22.88 -4.90 -9.36
CA LEU A 331 -23.54 -5.01 -8.06
C LEU A 331 -25.05 -4.83 -8.22
N SER A 332 -25.82 -5.67 -7.55
CA SER A 332 -27.26 -5.49 -7.32
C SER A 332 -27.62 -5.83 -5.87
N GLY A 333 -28.83 -5.46 -5.46
CA GLY A 333 -29.31 -5.66 -4.09
C GLY A 333 -28.96 -4.50 -3.15
N ASP A 334 -29.41 -4.59 -1.90
CA ASP A 334 -29.18 -3.64 -0.82
C ASP A 334 -28.08 -4.16 0.12
N CYS A 335 -28.36 -4.32 1.41
CA CYS A 335 -27.46 -4.97 2.36
C CYS A 335 -27.35 -6.48 2.10
N LEU A 336 -28.28 -7.10 1.36
CA LEU A 336 -28.04 -8.37 0.69
C LEU A 336 -27.46 -8.10 -0.70
N ALA A 337 -26.13 -8.03 -0.78
CA ALA A 337 -25.42 -7.69 -2.00
C ALA A 337 -25.24 -8.92 -2.90
N SER A 338 -25.43 -8.73 -4.19
CA SER A 338 -25.15 -9.72 -5.24
C SER A 338 -24.14 -9.15 -6.24
N TRP A 339 -22.92 -9.67 -6.21
CA TRP A 339 -21.83 -9.30 -7.12
C TRP A 339 -21.75 -10.30 -8.27
N LYS A 340 -22.03 -9.86 -9.50
CA LYS A 340 -21.92 -10.68 -10.71
C LYS A 340 -20.67 -10.30 -11.50
N ILE A 341 -19.77 -11.25 -11.70
CA ILE A 341 -18.56 -11.12 -12.50
C ILE A 341 -18.76 -11.91 -13.80
N GLU A 342 -18.74 -11.21 -14.93
CA GLU A 342 -18.86 -11.78 -16.28
C GLU A 342 -17.50 -11.65 -16.99
N ARG A 343 -16.87 -12.78 -17.31
CA ARG A 343 -15.62 -12.83 -18.09
C ARG A 343 -15.92 -13.37 -19.47
N LYS A 344 -15.57 -12.60 -20.50
CA LYS A 344 -15.72 -12.98 -21.91
C LYS A 344 -14.35 -13.11 -22.54
N PRO A 345 -13.82 -14.34 -22.73
CA PRO A 345 -12.53 -14.52 -23.38
C PRO A 345 -12.62 -14.14 -24.87
N GLU A 346 -11.48 -13.84 -25.50
CA GLU A 346 -11.42 -13.62 -26.95
C GLU A 346 -11.89 -14.86 -27.75
N LYS A 347 -11.65 -16.07 -27.22
CA LYS A 347 -12.06 -17.34 -27.81
C LYS A 347 -12.64 -18.26 -26.74
N GLY A 348 -13.78 -18.88 -27.03
CA GLY A 348 -14.44 -19.84 -26.16
C GLY A 348 -15.74 -19.31 -25.52
N SER A 349 -16.32 -20.09 -24.62
CA SER A 349 -17.51 -19.68 -23.86
C SER A 349 -17.12 -18.78 -22.69
N GLY A 350 -17.91 -17.73 -22.46
CA GLY A 350 -17.76 -16.88 -21.28
C GLY A 350 -18.02 -17.63 -19.98
N GLN A 351 -17.53 -17.07 -18.89
CA GLN A 351 -17.77 -17.57 -17.53
C GLN A 351 -18.49 -16.49 -16.72
N THR A 352 -19.43 -16.92 -15.88
CA THR A 352 -20.12 -16.04 -14.94
C THR A 352 -19.95 -16.58 -13.53
N GLU A 353 -19.49 -15.72 -12.62
CA GLU A 353 -19.50 -15.97 -11.18
C GLU A 353 -20.45 -14.99 -10.52
N THR A 354 -21.27 -15.45 -9.57
CA THR A 354 -22.12 -14.59 -8.75
C THR A 354 -21.87 -14.87 -7.28
N TYR A 355 -21.55 -13.83 -6.52
CA TYR A 355 -21.33 -13.88 -5.09
C TYR A 355 -22.48 -13.17 -4.39
N LYS A 356 -23.20 -13.87 -3.51
CA LYS A 356 -24.25 -13.27 -2.67
C LYS A 356 -23.83 -13.31 -1.21
N VAL A 357 -23.93 -12.18 -0.53
CA VAL A 357 -23.51 -12.04 0.87
C VAL A 357 -24.22 -10.87 1.51
N PHE A 358 -24.52 -10.97 2.81
CA PHE A 358 -24.95 -9.81 3.56
C PHE A 358 -23.75 -8.93 3.88
N LEU A 359 -23.81 -7.65 3.54
CA LEU A 359 -22.71 -6.71 3.76
C LEU A 359 -22.31 -6.64 5.25
N GLN A 360 -23.25 -6.77 6.18
CA GLN A 360 -22.94 -6.82 7.61
C GLN A 360 -22.06 -8.01 8.04
N ASP A 361 -21.99 -9.08 7.24
CA ASP A 361 -21.17 -10.25 7.53
C ASP A 361 -19.72 -10.09 7.06
N LEU A 362 -19.40 -9.03 6.32
CA LEU A 362 -18.06 -8.77 5.82
C LEU A 362 -17.27 -7.94 6.84
N GLU A 363 -16.02 -8.33 7.06
CA GLU A 363 -15.13 -7.66 8.01
C GLU A 363 -14.67 -6.30 7.45
N LYS A 364 -14.04 -6.35 6.27
CA LYS A 364 -13.47 -5.21 5.56
C LYS A 364 -13.32 -5.51 4.06
N ALA A 365 -13.09 -4.46 3.27
CA ALA A 365 -12.59 -4.57 1.91
C ALA A 365 -11.08 -4.27 1.91
N GLU A 366 -10.30 -5.02 1.14
CA GLU A 366 -8.86 -4.82 1.04
C GLU A 366 -8.43 -4.74 -0.42
N LEU A 367 -7.77 -3.64 -0.81
CA LEU A 367 -7.14 -3.54 -2.13
C LEU A 367 -5.86 -4.37 -2.13
N VAL A 368 -5.86 -5.45 -2.92
CA VAL A 368 -4.72 -6.35 -3.08
C VAL A 368 -4.14 -6.17 -4.47
N VAL A 369 -2.85 -5.82 -4.52
CA VAL A 369 -2.11 -5.65 -5.78
C VAL A 369 -0.94 -6.60 -5.83
N THR A 370 -1.00 -7.53 -6.77
CA THR A 370 0.10 -8.46 -7.06
C THR A 370 0.96 -7.92 -8.21
N ALA A 371 1.96 -8.69 -8.66
CA ALA A 371 2.76 -8.29 -9.81
C ALA A 371 1.93 -8.12 -11.10
N SER A 372 0.76 -8.75 -11.23
CA SER A 372 -0.03 -8.76 -12.47
C SER A 372 -1.53 -8.53 -12.29
N THR A 373 -2.02 -8.38 -11.06
CA THR A 373 -3.46 -8.26 -10.79
C THR A 373 -3.75 -7.18 -9.75
N VAL A 374 -4.89 -6.52 -9.92
CA VAL A 374 -5.47 -5.56 -8.97
C VAL A 374 -6.87 -6.07 -8.62
N VAL A 375 -7.11 -6.39 -7.36
CA VAL A 375 -8.42 -6.87 -6.89
C VAL A 375 -8.81 -6.20 -5.59
N VAL A 376 -10.10 -6.03 -5.35
CA VAL A 376 -10.64 -5.71 -4.03
C VAL A 376 -11.12 -7.02 -3.41
N GLN A 377 -10.40 -7.50 -2.40
CA GLN A 377 -10.71 -8.72 -1.67
C GLN A 377 -11.69 -8.41 -0.53
N LEU A 378 -12.68 -9.29 -0.37
CA LEU A 378 -13.71 -9.21 0.65
C LEU A 378 -13.69 -10.51 1.45
N GLU A 379 -13.67 -10.40 2.78
CA GLU A 379 -13.67 -11.53 3.70
C GLU A 379 -14.75 -11.34 4.77
N THR A 380 -15.35 -12.46 5.15
CA THR A 380 -16.38 -12.53 6.19
C THR A 380 -15.77 -12.46 7.59
N ILE A 381 -16.52 -11.89 8.53
CA ILE A 381 -16.19 -11.86 9.96
C ILE A 381 -15.98 -13.30 10.45
N ASP A 382 -14.91 -13.51 11.23
CA ASP A 382 -14.51 -14.81 11.78
C ASP A 382 -14.35 -15.93 10.74
N ARG A 383 -14.20 -15.56 9.45
CA ARG A 383 -14.05 -16.50 8.33
C ARG A 383 -15.22 -17.45 8.14
N LEU A 384 -16.42 -17.05 8.54
CA LEU A 384 -17.62 -17.84 8.38
C LEU A 384 -17.99 -18.00 6.89
N ARG A 385 -18.47 -19.18 6.48
CA ARG A 385 -18.77 -19.44 5.05
C ARG A 385 -20.12 -18.84 4.62
N TYR A 386 -20.26 -17.52 4.74
CA TYR A 386 -21.49 -16.78 4.46
C TYR A 386 -21.56 -16.19 3.06
N VAL A 387 -20.64 -16.54 2.16
CA VAL A 387 -20.70 -16.11 0.76
C VAL A 387 -21.25 -17.26 -0.08
N GLU A 388 -22.46 -17.09 -0.60
CA GLU A 388 -23.02 -17.99 -1.60
C GLU A 388 -22.35 -17.73 -2.95
N VAL A 389 -21.93 -18.80 -3.62
CA VAL A 389 -21.24 -18.74 -4.92
C VAL A 389 -22.07 -19.46 -5.96
N LEU A 390 -22.33 -18.82 -7.10
CA LEU A 390 -22.90 -19.44 -8.29
C LEU A 390 -21.95 -19.30 -9.47
N GLU A 391 -21.59 -20.42 -10.10
CA GLU A 391 -20.81 -20.47 -11.33
C GLU A 391 -21.73 -20.89 -12.48
N ASN A 392 -21.85 -20.03 -13.49
CA ASN A 392 -22.76 -20.22 -14.63
C ASN A 392 -24.22 -20.54 -14.21
N GLY A 393 -24.65 -20.00 -13.07
CA GLY A 393 -25.98 -20.23 -12.49
C GLY A 393 -26.08 -21.47 -11.60
N GLU A 394 -25.05 -22.31 -11.55
CA GLU A 394 -25.00 -23.49 -10.68
C GLU A 394 -24.35 -23.15 -9.34
N ARG A 395 -25.00 -23.54 -8.24
CA ARG A 395 -24.47 -23.31 -6.90
C ARG A 395 -23.19 -24.10 -6.67
N GLN A 396 -22.18 -23.40 -6.16
CA GLN A 396 -20.93 -23.96 -5.67
C GLN A 396 -20.91 -24.02 -4.15
N SER A 397 -19.82 -24.53 -3.58
CA SER A 397 -19.67 -24.51 -2.12
C SER A 397 -19.60 -23.07 -1.62
N PHE A 398 -20.23 -22.79 -0.49
CA PHE A 398 -20.10 -21.51 0.17
C PHE A 398 -18.64 -21.24 0.53
N THR A 399 -18.24 -19.97 0.44
CA THR A 399 -16.90 -19.50 0.78
C THR A 399 -16.97 -18.43 1.87
N ASN A 400 -15.84 -18.11 2.46
CA ASN A 400 -15.68 -17.03 3.43
C ASN A 400 -15.04 -15.77 2.80
N ARG A 401 -14.58 -15.85 1.55
CA ARG A 401 -13.88 -14.77 0.85
C ARG A 401 -14.11 -14.82 -0.66
N PHE A 402 -14.04 -13.66 -1.30
CA PHE A 402 -14.05 -13.52 -2.76
C PHE A 402 -13.28 -12.26 -3.18
N SER A 403 -13.04 -12.11 -4.48
CA SER A 403 -12.23 -11.01 -5.01
C SER A 403 -12.92 -10.35 -6.20
N LEU A 404 -13.01 -9.02 -6.16
CA LEU A 404 -13.56 -8.21 -7.23
C LEU A 404 -12.40 -7.69 -8.10
N PRO A 405 -12.28 -8.11 -9.36
CA PRO A 405 -11.27 -7.56 -10.25
C PRO A 405 -11.61 -6.12 -10.61
N VAL A 406 -10.60 -5.26 -10.67
CA VAL A 406 -10.72 -3.84 -11.03
C VAL A 406 -9.73 -3.50 -12.13
N SER A 407 -10.02 -2.46 -12.91
CA SER A 407 -9.21 -2.07 -14.07
C SER A 407 -7.82 -1.54 -13.70
N ASP A 408 -7.72 -0.88 -12.56
CA ASP A 408 -6.53 -0.17 -12.11
C ASP A 408 -6.61 0.13 -10.61
N ILE A 409 -5.49 0.58 -10.05
CA ILE A 409 -5.33 0.86 -8.61
C ILE A 409 -6.28 1.96 -8.13
N GLU A 410 -6.51 3.00 -8.92
CA GLU A 410 -7.36 4.13 -8.50
C GLU A 410 -8.82 3.70 -8.43
N THR A 411 -9.30 2.98 -9.45
CA THR A 411 -10.60 2.32 -9.41
C THR A 411 -10.70 1.39 -8.20
N GLY A 412 -9.65 0.62 -7.90
CA GLY A 412 -9.55 -0.23 -6.72
C GLY A 412 -9.74 0.52 -5.39
N LYS A 413 -9.03 1.64 -5.19
CA LYS A 413 -9.16 2.46 -3.97
C LYS A 413 -10.58 3.02 -3.82
N ILE A 414 -11.19 3.46 -4.92
CA ILE A 414 -12.55 3.98 -4.90
C ILE A 414 -13.55 2.89 -4.52
N VAL A 415 -13.45 1.72 -5.17
CA VAL A 415 -14.31 0.57 -4.88
C VAL A 415 -14.14 0.11 -3.43
N GLN A 416 -12.90 0.00 -2.95
CA GLN A 416 -12.60 -0.32 -1.55
C GLN A 416 -13.29 0.67 -0.61
N TYR A 417 -13.07 1.97 -0.80
CA TYR A 417 -13.65 3.01 0.06
C TYR A 417 -15.19 2.98 0.05
N LEU A 418 -15.80 2.86 -1.12
CA LEU A 418 -17.26 2.80 -1.22
C LEU A 418 -17.83 1.54 -0.56
N ILE A 419 -17.16 0.38 -0.69
CA ILE A 419 -17.59 -0.83 0.01
C ILE A 419 -17.49 -0.61 1.51
N GLU A 420 -16.37 -0.11 2.04
CA GLU A 420 -16.22 0.16 3.48
C GLU A 420 -17.32 1.09 4.03
N LYS A 421 -17.76 2.08 3.25
CA LYS A 421 -18.92 2.92 3.61
C LYS A 421 -20.24 2.16 3.58
N ALA A 422 -20.46 1.32 2.57
CA ALA A 422 -21.66 0.47 2.49
C ALA A 422 -21.72 -0.54 3.65
N LEU A 423 -20.59 -1.16 4.01
CA LEU A 423 -20.46 -2.05 5.17
C LEU A 423 -20.90 -1.34 6.46
N ALA A 424 -20.38 -0.13 6.69
CA ALA A 424 -20.72 0.65 7.88
C ALA A 424 -22.22 1.00 7.97
N GLY A 425 -22.88 1.22 6.82
CA GLY A 425 -24.33 1.48 6.77
C GLY A 425 -25.19 0.24 7.04
N CYS A 426 -24.72 -0.94 6.64
CA CYS A 426 -25.50 -2.19 6.74
C CYS A 426 -25.39 -2.90 8.10
N ARG A 427 -24.42 -2.56 8.96
CA ARG A 427 -24.19 -3.23 10.26
C ARG A 427 -25.35 -3.13 11.26
N THR A 428 -26.33 -2.28 11.02
CA THR A 428 -27.49 -2.08 11.90
C THR A 428 -28.77 -2.72 11.37
N GLU A 429 -28.75 -3.36 10.20
CA GLU A 429 -29.95 -3.97 9.62
C GLU A 429 -30.23 -5.36 10.20
N THR A 430 -31.32 -5.47 10.95
CA THR A 430 -31.88 -6.77 11.32
C THR A 430 -32.62 -7.40 10.12
N PRO A 431 -32.59 -8.74 9.97
CA PRO A 431 -33.40 -9.41 8.96
C PRO A 431 -34.87 -8.98 9.06
N LYS A 432 -35.47 -8.58 7.94
CA LYS A 432 -36.89 -8.23 7.90
C LYS A 432 -37.71 -9.52 8.01
N VAL A 433 -38.29 -9.76 9.19
CA VAL A 433 -39.30 -10.81 9.34
C VAL A 433 -40.70 -10.29 9.00
N PRO A 434 -41.64 -11.18 8.62
CA PRO A 434 -42.98 -10.76 8.15
C PRO A 434 -43.92 -10.21 9.23
N GLY A 435 -43.48 -10.16 10.49
CA GLY A 435 -44.25 -9.69 11.63
C GLY A 435 -43.62 -10.13 12.94
N ASP A 436 -44.24 -9.75 14.06
CA ASP A 436 -43.72 -10.02 15.42
C ASP A 436 -44.60 -11.00 16.20
N LYS A 437 -45.77 -11.35 15.65
CA LYS A 437 -46.73 -12.26 16.31
C LYS A 437 -46.43 -13.72 15.95
N PRO A 438 -46.59 -14.67 16.89
CA PRO A 438 -46.38 -16.09 16.63
C PRO A 438 -47.16 -16.63 15.42
N THR A 439 -48.38 -16.12 15.17
CA THR A 439 -49.20 -16.53 14.03
C THR A 439 -48.62 -16.09 12.68
N GLU A 440 -48.08 -14.87 12.60
CA GLU A 440 -47.45 -14.31 11.39
C GLU A 440 -46.11 -15.01 11.10
N LEU A 441 -45.33 -15.23 12.16
CA LEU A 441 -44.06 -15.97 12.11
C LEU A 441 -44.26 -17.44 11.69
N MET A 442 -45.29 -18.10 12.22
CA MET A 442 -45.64 -19.45 11.80
C MET A 442 -46.07 -19.47 10.32
N ALA A 443 -46.86 -18.50 9.86
CA ALA A 443 -47.24 -18.39 8.45
C ALA A 443 -46.00 -18.28 7.53
N PHE A 444 -44.97 -17.53 7.96
CA PHE A 444 -43.69 -17.48 7.27
C PHE A 444 -43.00 -18.85 7.20
N LEU A 445 -42.84 -19.55 8.34
CA LEU A 445 -42.22 -20.89 8.33
C LEU A 445 -42.97 -21.85 7.41
N ARG A 446 -44.32 -21.82 7.42
CA ARG A 446 -45.13 -22.64 6.50
C ARG A 446 -44.82 -22.34 5.03
N SER A 447 -44.64 -21.07 4.66
CA SER A 447 -44.29 -20.69 3.28
C SER A 447 -42.86 -21.10 2.89
N GLN A 448 -42.01 -21.47 3.85
CA GLN A 448 -40.68 -22.01 3.60
C GLN A 448 -40.67 -23.52 3.28
N SER A 449 -41.83 -24.17 3.29
CA SER A 449 -41.99 -25.59 2.92
C SER A 449 -41.61 -25.85 1.45
N GLY A 450 -41.13 -27.05 1.14
CA GLY A 450 -40.79 -27.50 -0.19
C GLY A 450 -39.49 -28.30 -0.26
N LYS A 451 -39.02 -28.56 -1.48
CA LYS A 451 -37.77 -29.29 -1.73
C LYS A 451 -36.56 -28.42 -1.39
N LYS A 452 -35.70 -28.93 -0.52
CA LYS A 452 -34.43 -28.33 -0.09
C LYS A 452 -33.27 -29.27 -0.40
N GLU A 453 -32.06 -28.75 -0.46
CA GLU A 453 -30.86 -29.54 -0.66
C GLU A 453 -30.19 -29.82 0.68
N GLY A 454 -30.18 -31.08 1.10
CA GLY A 454 -29.57 -31.54 2.34
C GLY A 454 -28.26 -32.30 2.12
N SER A 455 -27.56 -32.58 3.22
CA SER A 455 -26.23 -33.24 3.20
C SER A 455 -26.24 -34.64 2.56
N SER A 456 -27.38 -35.33 2.59
CA SER A 456 -27.56 -36.67 2.01
C SER A 456 -28.47 -36.68 0.78
N GLY A 457 -28.61 -35.55 0.09
CA GLY A 457 -29.52 -35.37 -1.05
C GLY A 457 -30.71 -34.49 -0.72
N ALA A 458 -31.68 -34.43 -1.64
CA ALA A 458 -32.82 -33.54 -1.50
C ALA A 458 -33.79 -33.98 -0.38
N VAL A 459 -34.31 -33.00 0.35
CA VAL A 459 -35.25 -33.17 1.47
C VAL A 459 -36.50 -32.35 1.18
N ASN A 460 -37.66 -32.99 1.09
CA ASN A 460 -38.93 -32.27 1.11
C ASN A 460 -39.28 -31.96 2.56
N GLN A 461 -39.26 -30.68 2.93
CA GLN A 461 -39.52 -30.22 4.28
C GLN A 461 -40.84 -29.45 4.34
N SER A 462 -41.65 -29.66 5.36
CA SER A 462 -42.85 -28.86 5.62
C SER A 462 -42.98 -28.48 7.08
N PHE A 463 -43.55 -27.30 7.32
CA PHE A 463 -43.86 -26.79 8.65
C PHE A 463 -45.37 -26.71 8.81
N THR A 464 -45.91 -27.19 9.92
CA THR A 464 -47.32 -27.06 10.30
C THR A 464 -47.43 -26.82 11.80
N SER A 465 -48.58 -26.34 12.27
CA SER A 465 -48.85 -26.36 13.71
C SER A 465 -49.45 -27.71 14.10
N VAL A 466 -49.11 -28.22 15.28
CA VAL A 466 -49.70 -29.46 15.80
C VAL A 466 -51.21 -29.31 15.96
N GLU A 467 -51.65 -28.14 16.43
CA GLU A 467 -53.06 -27.74 16.54
C GLU A 467 -53.27 -26.39 15.83
N ALA A 468 -54.42 -26.19 15.18
CA ALA A 468 -54.66 -25.04 14.31
C ALA A 468 -54.63 -23.68 15.05
N ASP A 469 -54.90 -23.68 16.35
CA ASP A 469 -55.00 -22.54 17.25
C ASP A 469 -53.79 -22.38 18.20
N LYS A 470 -52.79 -23.27 18.13
CA LYS A 470 -51.57 -23.22 18.96
C LYS A 470 -50.33 -22.98 18.10
N PRO A 471 -49.97 -21.71 17.81
CA PRO A 471 -48.83 -21.38 16.95
C PRO A 471 -47.46 -21.77 17.54
N CYS A 472 -47.39 -21.99 18.86
CA CYS A 472 -46.16 -22.38 19.56
C CYS A 472 -45.84 -23.87 19.46
N MET A 473 -46.81 -24.71 19.08
CA MET A 473 -46.59 -26.14 18.87
C MET A 473 -46.26 -26.39 17.40
N LEU A 474 -44.98 -26.57 17.10
CA LEU A 474 -44.46 -26.73 15.75
C LEU A 474 -44.34 -28.22 15.39
N ARG A 475 -44.87 -28.58 14.22
CA ARG A 475 -44.60 -29.87 13.56
C ARG A 475 -43.74 -29.64 12.32
N ILE A 476 -42.65 -30.37 12.22
CA ILE A 476 -41.73 -30.36 11.07
C ILE A 476 -41.72 -31.75 10.46
N THR A 477 -42.08 -31.86 9.19
CA THR A 477 -41.98 -33.11 8.43
C THR A 477 -40.84 -32.99 7.43
N GLN A 478 -39.96 -33.99 7.38
CA GLN A 478 -38.84 -34.10 6.46
C GLN A 478 -38.88 -35.45 5.75
N VAL A 479 -39.06 -35.43 4.43
CA VAL A 479 -39.07 -36.63 3.60
C VAL A 479 -37.82 -36.63 2.72
N LYS A 480 -36.96 -37.63 2.90
CA LYS A 480 -35.78 -37.85 2.06
C LYS A 480 -36.10 -38.79 0.90
N GLU A 481 -35.62 -38.47 -0.30
CA GLU A 481 -35.80 -39.34 -1.47
C GLU A 481 -35.19 -40.75 -1.24
N ALA A 482 -35.78 -41.77 -1.86
CA ALA A 482 -35.48 -43.18 -1.60
C ALA A 482 -34.01 -43.53 -1.94
N GLY A 483 -33.29 -44.07 -0.94
CA GLY A 483 -31.87 -44.43 -1.00
C GLY A 483 -31.35 -44.93 0.35
N ARG A 484 -30.03 -44.91 0.58
CA ARG A 484 -29.42 -45.31 1.87
C ARG A 484 -29.75 -44.26 2.93
N GLY A 485 -30.80 -44.48 3.72
CA GLY A 485 -31.31 -43.53 4.72
C GLY A 485 -32.52 -42.70 4.29
N GLY A 486 -33.23 -43.11 3.23
CA GLY A 486 -34.54 -42.55 2.88
C GLY A 486 -35.62 -42.90 3.92
N GLY A 487 -36.67 -42.08 4.01
CA GLY A 487 -37.75 -42.21 4.98
C GLY A 487 -38.40 -40.86 5.32
N GLU A 488 -39.55 -40.90 5.97
CA GLU A 488 -40.22 -39.75 6.56
C GLU A 488 -39.79 -39.60 8.03
N MET A 489 -39.37 -38.39 8.40
CA MET A 489 -39.16 -37.99 9.79
C MET A 489 -40.17 -36.88 10.13
N VAL A 490 -40.91 -37.04 11.21
CA VAL A 490 -41.79 -36.02 11.78
C VAL A 490 -41.29 -35.65 13.16
N TYR A 491 -41.11 -34.36 13.39
CA TYR A 491 -40.72 -33.78 14.66
C TYR A 491 -41.85 -32.92 15.21
N GLU A 492 -42.17 -33.08 16.49
CA GLU A 492 -43.14 -32.24 17.21
C GLU A 492 -42.45 -31.61 18.42
N LEU A 493 -42.57 -30.29 18.56
CA LEU A 493 -41.93 -29.52 19.63
C LEU A 493 -42.78 -28.32 20.05
N ASP A 494 -42.62 -27.90 21.30
CA ASP A 494 -43.05 -26.59 21.77
C ASP A 494 -41.89 -25.60 21.57
N LEU A 495 -42.16 -24.47 20.91
CA LEU A 495 -41.15 -23.45 20.66
C LEU A 495 -40.71 -22.74 21.95
N SER A 496 -41.52 -22.76 23.01
CA SER A 496 -41.11 -22.23 24.34
C SER A 496 -39.95 -23.00 24.97
N ASP A 497 -39.80 -24.29 24.61
CA ASP A 497 -38.71 -25.15 25.06
C ASP A 497 -37.40 -24.91 24.29
N ILE A 498 -37.42 -24.15 23.20
CA ILE A 498 -36.22 -23.88 22.39
C ILE A 498 -35.35 -22.82 23.06
N ASN A 499 -34.04 -23.04 23.06
CA ASN A 499 -33.08 -22.01 23.46
C ASN A 499 -32.88 -21.02 22.31
N PRO A 500 -33.36 -19.77 22.41
CA PRO A 500 -33.21 -18.79 21.33
C PRO A 500 -31.74 -18.50 20.98
N GLU A 501 -30.81 -18.66 21.93
CA GLU A 501 -29.36 -18.45 21.69
C GLU A 501 -28.69 -19.61 20.95
N SER A 502 -29.35 -20.77 20.87
CA SER A 502 -28.83 -21.93 20.15
C SER A 502 -29.11 -21.88 18.65
N VAL A 503 -30.04 -21.01 18.21
CA VAL A 503 -30.47 -20.92 16.83
C VAL A 503 -29.35 -20.31 15.98
N ARG A 504 -28.78 -21.10 15.08
CA ARG A 504 -27.62 -20.69 14.27
C ARG A 504 -27.66 -21.30 12.88
N LEU A 505 -26.96 -20.65 11.96
CA LEU A 505 -26.74 -21.20 10.62
C LEU A 505 -25.69 -22.31 10.68
N ASP A 506 -25.94 -23.42 10.00
CA ASP A 506 -24.93 -24.42 9.66
C ASP A 506 -24.75 -24.47 8.14
N ILE A 507 -23.52 -24.25 7.67
CA ILE A 507 -23.19 -24.23 6.25
C ILE A 507 -22.10 -25.24 5.98
N ASN A 508 -22.44 -26.23 5.15
CA ASN A 508 -21.52 -27.29 4.76
C ASN A 508 -21.59 -27.52 3.25
N GLY A 509 -20.46 -27.29 2.57
CA GLY A 509 -20.36 -27.39 1.11
C GLY A 509 -21.38 -26.49 0.43
N LYS A 510 -22.31 -27.08 -0.34
CA LYS A 510 -23.39 -26.40 -1.06
C LYS A 510 -24.68 -26.22 -0.26
N THR A 511 -24.75 -26.80 0.95
CA THR A 511 -25.96 -26.88 1.76
C THR A 511 -25.94 -25.87 2.90
N ILE A 512 -27.10 -25.34 3.23
CA ILE A 512 -27.31 -24.44 4.35
C ILE A 512 -28.53 -24.90 5.16
N ALA A 513 -28.37 -24.89 6.48
CA ALA A 513 -29.40 -25.24 7.43
C ALA A 513 -29.44 -24.26 8.59
N VAL A 514 -30.51 -24.35 9.37
CA VAL A 514 -30.64 -23.72 10.68
C VAL A 514 -30.68 -24.85 11.71
N ASP A 515 -29.72 -24.81 12.62
CA ASP A 515 -29.66 -25.71 13.78
C ASP A 515 -30.17 -24.96 15.01
N PHE A 516 -30.90 -25.66 15.87
CA PHE A 516 -31.33 -25.13 17.16
C PHE A 516 -31.52 -26.27 18.17
N ASP A 517 -31.28 -25.96 19.43
CA ASP A 517 -31.37 -26.87 20.57
C ASP A 517 -32.47 -26.41 21.54
N THR A 518 -32.98 -27.35 22.32
CA THR A 518 -33.82 -27.06 23.49
C THR A 518 -33.03 -26.36 24.59
N ARG A 519 -33.75 -25.69 25.50
CA ARG A 519 -33.18 -25.12 26.72
C ARG A 519 -32.46 -26.21 27.50
N ARG A 520 -31.22 -25.92 27.89
CA ARG A 520 -30.34 -26.87 28.61
C ARG A 520 -30.09 -28.20 27.88
N LYS A 521 -30.42 -28.29 26.58
CA LYS A 521 -30.32 -29.52 25.76
C LYS A 521 -31.13 -30.69 26.31
N GLU A 522 -32.28 -30.40 26.92
CA GLU A 522 -33.23 -31.42 27.36
C GLU A 522 -33.87 -32.13 26.15
N THR A 523 -34.04 -33.46 26.20
CA THR A 523 -34.63 -34.22 25.09
C THR A 523 -36.15 -34.06 25.08
N LEU A 524 -36.64 -32.98 24.47
CA LEU A 524 -38.06 -32.59 24.46
C LEU A 524 -38.69 -32.62 23.07
N ILE A 525 -37.90 -32.76 22.00
CA ILE A 525 -38.40 -32.81 20.63
C ILE A 525 -38.81 -34.23 20.29
N LYS A 526 -40.11 -34.49 20.15
CA LYS A 526 -40.63 -35.81 19.82
C LYS A 526 -40.28 -36.16 18.37
N ALA A 527 -39.62 -37.29 18.14
CA ALA A 527 -39.26 -37.77 16.81
C ALA A 527 -40.07 -39.01 16.43
N ILE A 528 -40.60 -39.03 15.20
CA ILE A 528 -41.38 -40.12 14.62
C ILE A 528 -40.79 -40.44 13.26
N LYS A 529 -40.46 -41.70 12.99
CA LYS A 529 -39.90 -42.15 11.72
C LYS A 529 -40.84 -43.14 11.06
N ASP A 530 -41.28 -42.84 9.84
CA ASP A 530 -42.19 -43.69 9.07
C ASP A 530 -43.44 -44.12 9.88
N GLY A 531 -43.96 -43.22 10.71
CA GLY A 531 -45.09 -43.45 11.62
C GLY A 531 -44.75 -44.02 13.00
N GLU A 532 -43.53 -44.53 13.21
CA GLU A 532 -43.10 -45.17 14.45
C GLU A 532 -42.32 -44.21 15.37
N PRO A 533 -42.68 -44.07 16.66
CA PRO A 533 -41.95 -43.25 17.62
C PRO A 533 -40.48 -43.65 17.75
N GLN A 534 -39.56 -42.69 17.65
CA GLN A 534 -38.10 -42.90 17.77
C GLN A 534 -37.53 -42.41 19.11
N GLY A 535 -38.36 -41.81 19.97
CA GLY A 535 -37.92 -41.18 21.22
C GLY A 535 -37.95 -39.66 21.12
N PHE A 536 -37.10 -39.02 21.91
CA PHE A 536 -36.99 -37.56 21.97
C PHE A 536 -35.56 -37.10 21.70
N GLU A 537 -35.43 -35.95 21.04
CA GLU A 537 -34.17 -35.30 20.68
C GLU A 537 -34.05 -33.96 21.40
N SER A 538 -32.81 -33.48 21.56
CA SER A 538 -32.51 -32.20 22.20
C SER A 538 -32.26 -31.06 21.22
N GLY A 539 -32.23 -31.34 19.92
CA GLY A 539 -31.95 -30.35 18.90
C GLY A 539 -32.40 -30.84 17.53
N LEU A 540 -32.58 -29.89 16.61
CA LEU A 540 -33.13 -30.16 15.30
C LEU A 540 -32.43 -29.31 14.25
N ARG A 541 -32.44 -29.83 13.02
CA ARG A 541 -31.92 -29.18 11.82
C ARG A 541 -33.02 -28.98 10.81
N VAL A 542 -33.14 -27.75 10.29
CA VAL A 542 -34.04 -27.44 9.17
C VAL A 542 -33.28 -26.85 8.00
N TRP A 543 -33.58 -27.34 6.79
CA TRP A 543 -32.83 -26.94 5.59
C TRP A 543 -33.41 -25.67 4.97
N ALA A 544 -32.53 -24.84 4.41
CA ALA A 544 -32.88 -23.62 3.68
C ALA A 544 -32.37 -23.69 2.24
N LYS A 545 -33.02 -22.96 1.35
CA LYS A 545 -32.68 -22.87 -0.07
C LYS A 545 -31.45 -22.01 -0.27
N ASP A 546 -31.33 -20.89 0.44
CA ASP A 546 -30.26 -19.91 0.26
C ASP A 546 -29.99 -19.18 1.59
N LEU A 547 -28.96 -18.32 1.58
CA LEU A 547 -28.50 -17.60 2.77
C LEU A 547 -29.57 -16.68 3.35
N GLU A 548 -30.31 -15.99 2.48
CA GLU A 548 -31.39 -15.08 2.88
C GLU A 548 -32.49 -15.84 3.61
N GLN A 549 -32.99 -16.91 2.99
CA GLN A 549 -34.00 -17.76 3.61
C GLN A 549 -33.52 -18.30 4.96
N ALA A 550 -32.27 -18.80 5.04
CA ALA A 550 -31.74 -19.38 6.26
C ALA A 550 -31.70 -18.36 7.41
N ARG A 551 -31.29 -17.12 7.13
CA ARG A 551 -31.27 -16.04 8.13
C ARG A 551 -32.64 -15.67 8.63
N VAL A 552 -33.59 -15.48 7.71
CA VAL A 552 -34.96 -15.11 8.10
C VAL A 552 -35.61 -16.28 8.86
N MET A 553 -35.34 -17.53 8.49
CA MET A 553 -35.78 -18.71 9.25
C MET A 553 -35.16 -18.76 10.65
N ALA A 554 -33.85 -18.55 10.78
CA ALA A 554 -33.17 -18.53 12.08
C ALA A 554 -33.73 -17.44 12.99
N TYR A 555 -33.86 -16.21 12.48
CA TYR A 555 -34.47 -15.12 13.25
C TYR A 555 -35.92 -15.43 13.61
N THR A 556 -36.70 -16.01 12.69
CA THR A 556 -38.10 -16.39 12.95
C THR A 556 -38.21 -17.43 14.06
N ILE A 557 -37.41 -18.49 14.01
CA ILE A 557 -37.41 -19.54 15.05
C ILE A 557 -36.99 -18.93 16.40
N GLN A 558 -35.98 -18.06 16.39
CA GLN A 558 -35.53 -17.35 17.59
C GLN A 558 -36.64 -16.46 18.17
N SER A 559 -37.30 -15.65 17.35
CA SER A 559 -38.41 -14.78 17.78
C SER A 559 -39.59 -15.58 18.31
N MET A 560 -39.96 -16.69 17.67
CA MET A 560 -41.01 -17.56 18.17
C MET A 560 -40.62 -18.22 19.49
N ALA A 561 -39.36 -18.64 19.66
CA ALA A 561 -38.90 -19.24 20.91
C ALA A 561 -38.99 -18.26 22.09
N VAL A 562 -38.66 -16.97 21.85
CA VAL A 562 -38.84 -15.91 22.84
C VAL A 562 -40.33 -15.66 23.10
N GLY A 563 -41.10 -15.35 22.06
CA GLY A 563 -42.51 -14.93 22.20
C GLY A 563 -43.47 -16.02 22.65
N CYS A 564 -43.10 -17.30 22.54
CA CYS A 564 -43.87 -18.42 23.09
C CYS A 564 -43.51 -18.75 24.55
N SER A 565 -42.40 -18.18 25.07
CA SER A 565 -41.97 -18.37 26.46
C SER A 565 -42.51 -17.30 27.41
N GLU A 566 -43.05 -16.20 26.86
CA GLU A 566 -43.75 -15.13 27.58
C GLU A 566 -45.24 -15.44 27.70
#